data_AF-A0AAV2TYI2-F1
#
_entry.id   AF-A0AAV2TYI2-F1
#
_cell.length_a   1.000
_cell.length_b   1.000
_cell.length_c   1.000
_cell.angle_alpha   90.00
_cell.angle_beta   90.00
_cell.angle_gamma   90.00
#
_symmetry.space_group_name_H-M   'P 1'
#
loop_
_entity.id
_entity.type
_entity.pdbx_description
1 polymer ?
#
loop_
_entity_poly.entity_id
_entity_poly.type
_entity_poly.pdbx_seq_one_letter_code
_entity_poly.pdbx_strand_id
1 'polypeptide(L)'
;MHLISAIPQMVRWFQLFTAVCFCLLLLCRSYYCEVVWAVNCGGGSHVDVNGIQYMADPLRIGTSSDYGRSFIISRVPTEDQILYQTEHYHTDGFSYDVPFVGDGNYVLTLKFSEVWFTDPNQKVFHIKLNKVIPIVEDLDIFAEVGFATALDVNVPLKISNGVIYAAEQTVNVAGNSFSVDFIKTDRDNPKINAIILTKGTIDDVPQLPPMEETKPIVQPTPKPTQEELGLDNHRRRPTGVPRAPDPYATTEYSYLILPVLATLAAFVPLVFCLCKI
;
A
#
# COMPACT_ATOMS: atom_id res chain seq x y z
N MET A 1 19.77 -57.81 12.65
CA MET A 1 20.90 -57.01 12.12
C MET A 1 20.44 -55.90 11.16
N HIS A 2 19.32 -55.18 11.42
CA HIS A 2 18.83 -54.13 10.51
C HIS A 2 18.84 -52.70 11.06
N LEU A 3 19.13 -52.48 12.36
CA LEU A 3 19.11 -51.13 12.95
C LEU A 3 20.39 -50.30 12.72
N ILE A 4 21.52 -50.94 12.39
CA ILE A 4 22.82 -50.25 12.34
C ILE A 4 23.02 -49.50 11.00
N SER A 5 22.32 -49.87 9.92
CA SER A 5 22.45 -49.20 8.61
C SER A 5 21.62 -47.92 8.45
N ALA A 6 20.71 -47.62 9.40
CA ALA A 6 19.80 -46.47 9.30
C ALA A 6 20.39 -45.17 9.88
N ILE A 7 21.34 -45.28 10.82
CA ILE A 7 22.00 -44.16 11.49
C ILE A 7 22.75 -43.23 10.49
N PRO A 8 23.59 -43.74 9.56
CA PRO A 8 24.27 -42.88 8.60
C PRO A 8 23.34 -42.24 7.55
N GLN A 9 22.19 -42.87 7.27
CA GLN A 9 21.18 -42.24 6.41
C GLN A 9 20.48 -41.10 7.13
N MET A 10 20.06 -41.27 8.38
CA MET A 10 19.39 -40.24 9.17
C MET A 10 20.25 -38.98 9.37
N VAL A 11 21.56 -39.15 9.62
CA VAL A 11 22.50 -38.03 9.72
C VAL A 11 22.64 -37.28 8.38
N ARG A 12 22.66 -38.01 7.26
CA ARG A 12 22.66 -37.41 5.92
C ARG A 12 21.41 -36.59 5.64
N TRP A 13 20.22 -37.10 5.98
CA TRP A 13 18.96 -36.38 5.83
C TRP A 13 18.89 -35.13 6.71
N PHE A 14 19.38 -35.21 7.96
CA PHE A 14 19.47 -34.07 8.85
C PHE A 14 20.41 -32.99 8.29
N GLN A 15 21.59 -33.37 7.79
CA GLN A 15 22.52 -32.41 7.19
C GLN A 15 21.95 -31.78 5.91
N LEU A 16 21.24 -32.55 5.07
CA LEU A 16 20.56 -32.02 3.89
C LEU A 16 19.46 -31.04 4.28
N PHE A 17 18.65 -31.37 5.29
CA PHE A 17 17.60 -30.50 5.80
C PHE A 17 18.17 -29.19 6.36
N THR A 18 19.23 -29.26 7.16
CA THR A 18 19.90 -28.05 7.67
C THR A 18 20.52 -27.22 6.56
N ALA A 19 21.11 -27.84 5.55
CA ALA A 19 21.68 -27.15 4.40
C ALA A 19 20.58 -26.50 3.53
N VAL A 20 19.43 -27.17 3.35
CA VAL A 20 18.27 -26.61 2.65
C VAL A 20 17.64 -25.47 3.44
N CYS A 21 17.47 -25.60 4.76
CA CYS A 21 17.01 -24.49 5.62
C CYS A 21 17.97 -23.30 5.60
N PHE A 22 19.28 -23.54 5.69
CA PHE A 22 20.28 -22.49 5.61
C PHE A 22 20.33 -21.85 4.22
N CYS A 23 20.18 -22.65 3.15
CA CYS A 23 20.10 -22.14 1.78
C CYS A 23 18.78 -21.37 1.54
N LEU A 24 17.65 -21.82 2.09
CA LEU A 24 16.38 -21.08 2.08
C LEU A 24 16.45 -19.77 2.87
N LEU A 25 17.17 -19.74 4.00
CA LEU A 25 17.43 -18.51 4.76
C LEU A 25 18.37 -17.56 4.00
N LEU A 26 19.36 -18.09 3.25
CA LEU A 26 20.24 -17.30 2.39
C LEU A 26 19.57 -16.83 1.09
N LEU A 27 18.59 -17.60 0.57
CA LEU A 27 17.76 -17.26 -0.58
C LEU A 27 16.61 -16.32 -0.19
N CYS A 28 16.23 -16.28 1.09
CA CYS A 28 15.36 -15.28 1.67
C CYS A 28 16.13 -13.98 1.81
N ARG A 29 16.37 -13.31 0.67
CA ARG A 29 16.77 -11.92 0.65
C ARG A 29 15.59 -11.13 1.22
N SER A 30 15.60 -10.88 2.52
CA SER A 30 14.82 -9.79 3.07
C SER A 30 15.37 -8.51 2.45
N TYR A 31 14.63 -7.94 1.51
CA TYR A 31 14.89 -6.58 1.04
C TYR A 31 14.53 -5.66 2.21
N TYR A 32 15.46 -5.51 3.15
CA TYR A 32 15.34 -4.51 4.20
C TYR A 32 15.60 -3.15 3.56
N CYS A 33 14.54 -2.57 3.01
CA CYS A 33 14.43 -1.15 2.75
C CYS A 33 14.87 -0.40 4.02
N GLU A 34 15.93 0.40 3.96
CA GLU A 34 16.43 1.15 5.14
C GLU A 34 15.49 2.34 5.39
N VAL A 35 14.41 2.09 6.13
CA VAL A 35 13.46 3.13 6.51
C VAL A 35 14.08 4.04 7.56
N VAL A 36 14.20 5.32 7.22
CA VAL A 36 14.74 6.35 8.11
C VAL A 36 13.64 6.98 8.94
N TRP A 37 12.48 7.21 8.34
CA TRP A 37 11.36 7.89 8.98
C TRP A 37 10.05 7.54 8.27
N ALA A 38 8.99 7.25 9.02
CA ALA A 38 7.67 6.95 8.46
C ALA A 38 6.55 7.41 9.39
N VAL A 39 5.52 8.06 8.85
CA VAL A 39 4.38 8.62 9.58
C VAL A 39 3.06 8.23 8.93
N ASN A 40 2.10 7.78 9.75
CA ASN A 40 0.71 7.65 9.36
C ASN A 40 -0.02 8.98 9.65
N CYS A 41 -0.22 9.80 8.63
CA CYS A 41 -0.74 11.15 8.77
C CYS A 41 -2.23 11.12 9.17
N GLY A 42 -2.61 11.95 10.15
CA GLY A 42 -3.93 11.98 10.75
C GLY A 42 -4.30 10.75 11.59
N GLY A 43 -3.39 9.79 11.73
CA GLY A 43 -3.64 8.50 12.37
C GLY A 43 -2.70 8.17 13.52
N GLY A 44 -2.98 7.04 14.17
CA GLY A 44 -2.08 6.42 15.14
C GLY A 44 -0.94 5.65 14.46
N SER A 45 0.00 5.15 15.26
CA SER A 45 1.10 4.30 14.76
C SER A 45 0.57 3.03 14.12
N HIS A 46 1.28 2.53 13.10
CA HIS A 46 0.92 1.33 12.35
C HIS A 46 2.18 0.58 11.91
N VAL A 47 2.07 -0.72 11.67
CA VAL A 47 3.13 -1.55 11.07
C VAL A 47 2.53 -2.21 9.84
N ASP A 48 3.13 -1.93 8.68
CA ASP A 48 2.63 -2.44 7.40
C ASP A 48 2.98 -3.93 7.19
N VAL A 49 2.47 -4.53 6.12
CA VAL A 49 2.76 -5.95 5.78
C VAL A 49 4.24 -6.23 5.48
N ASN A 50 5.03 -5.20 5.17
CA ASN A 50 6.47 -5.32 4.93
C ASN A 50 7.30 -5.14 6.23
N GLY A 51 6.64 -4.91 7.37
CA GLY A 51 7.28 -4.68 8.67
C GLY A 51 7.77 -3.25 8.89
N ILE A 52 7.37 -2.30 8.03
CA ILE A 52 7.69 -0.88 8.18
C ILE A 52 6.85 -0.28 9.31
N GLN A 53 7.53 0.29 10.29
CA GLN A 53 6.87 0.94 11.42
C GLN A 53 6.62 2.42 11.13
N TYR A 54 5.35 2.76 10.94
CA TYR A 54 4.84 4.13 10.87
C TYR A 54 4.55 4.64 12.28
N MET A 55 5.11 5.79 12.64
CA MET A 55 4.74 6.47 13.87
C MET A 55 3.40 7.21 13.71
N ALA A 56 2.76 7.55 14.84
CA ALA A 56 1.58 8.39 14.84
C ALA A 56 1.91 9.80 14.34
N ASP A 57 0.92 10.50 13.78
CA ASP A 57 1.11 11.85 13.27
C ASP A 57 1.66 12.80 14.37
N PRO A 58 2.86 13.40 14.18
CA PRO A 58 3.41 14.34 15.15
C PRO A 58 2.76 15.73 15.07
N LEU A 59 2.08 16.08 13.97
CA LEU A 59 1.55 17.43 13.76
C LEU A 59 0.41 17.76 14.74
N ARG A 60 0.40 19.01 15.17
CA ARG A 60 -0.61 19.59 16.06
C ARG A 60 -1.41 20.72 15.42
N ILE A 61 -1.00 21.14 14.22
CA ILE A 61 -1.68 22.14 13.40
C ILE A 61 -2.44 21.43 12.28
N GLY A 62 -3.53 22.00 11.79
CA GLY A 62 -4.40 21.34 10.82
C GLY A 62 -5.40 20.38 11.44
N THR A 63 -5.97 19.51 10.63
CA THR A 63 -7.03 18.59 11.01
C THR A 63 -6.68 17.17 10.62
N SER A 64 -6.72 16.28 11.61
CA SER A 64 -6.67 14.83 11.41
C SER A 64 -8.08 14.31 11.13
N SER A 65 -8.22 13.45 10.13
CA SER A 65 -9.48 12.87 9.71
C SER A 65 -9.31 11.37 9.46
N ASP A 66 -10.30 10.59 9.88
CA ASP A 66 -10.40 9.15 9.65
C ASP A 66 -11.59 8.78 8.76
N TYR A 67 -12.13 9.77 8.03
CA TYR A 67 -13.30 9.60 7.16
C TYR A 67 -13.13 8.45 6.15
N GLY A 68 -11.90 8.28 5.65
CA GLY A 68 -11.54 7.21 4.72
C GLY A 68 -11.78 5.79 5.26
N ARG A 69 -11.88 5.59 6.57
CA ARG A 69 -12.15 4.27 7.18
C ARG A 69 -13.50 3.67 6.78
N SER A 70 -14.41 4.49 6.23
CA SER A 70 -15.70 4.03 5.70
C SER A 70 -15.58 3.35 4.32
N PHE A 71 -14.40 3.38 3.70
CA PHE A 71 -14.17 2.90 2.34
C PHE A 71 -13.06 1.85 2.30
N ILE A 72 -13.22 0.89 1.40
CA ILE A 72 -12.14 -0.03 1.04
C ILE A 72 -11.23 0.70 0.06
N ILE A 73 -9.94 0.77 0.38
CA ILE A 73 -8.95 1.39 -0.51
C ILE A 73 -8.40 0.35 -1.48
N SER A 74 -8.56 0.61 -2.78
CA SER A 74 -8.08 -0.26 -3.86
C SER A 74 -6.55 -0.21 -3.99
N ARG A 75 -5.95 -1.28 -4.55
CA ARG A 75 -4.50 -1.48 -4.80
C ARG A 75 -3.63 -1.77 -3.57
N VAL A 76 -4.22 -1.96 -2.39
CA VAL A 76 -3.46 -2.24 -1.15
C VAL A 76 -4.07 -3.42 -0.38
N PRO A 77 -3.27 -4.19 0.37
CA PRO A 77 -3.79 -5.23 1.25
C PRO A 77 -4.62 -4.63 2.38
N THR A 78 -5.51 -5.42 2.99
CA THR A 78 -6.48 -4.94 3.98
C THR A 78 -5.80 -4.34 5.21
N GLU A 79 -4.66 -4.90 5.59
CA GLU A 79 -3.85 -4.51 6.73
C GLU A 79 -3.27 -3.09 6.56
N ASP A 80 -2.87 -2.73 5.34
CA ASP A 80 -2.21 -1.45 5.03
C ASP A 80 -3.21 -0.36 4.65
N GLN A 81 -4.50 -0.67 4.48
CA GLN A 81 -5.52 0.32 4.11
C GLN A 81 -5.53 1.51 5.06
N ILE A 82 -5.19 1.31 6.33
CA ILE A 82 -5.16 2.40 7.31
C ILE A 82 -4.25 3.56 6.91
N LEU A 83 -3.13 3.26 6.21
CA LEU A 83 -2.18 4.25 5.69
C LEU A 83 -2.75 5.12 4.55
N TYR A 84 -3.96 4.79 4.09
CA TYR A 84 -4.72 5.51 3.07
C TYR A 84 -6.13 5.88 3.55
N GLN A 85 -6.52 5.51 4.76
CA GLN A 85 -7.84 5.80 5.33
C GLN A 85 -7.81 6.94 6.35
N THR A 86 -6.67 7.15 7.02
CA THR A 86 -6.42 8.36 7.80
C THR A 86 -5.72 9.40 6.95
N GLU A 87 -6.03 10.66 7.20
CA GLU A 87 -5.47 11.79 6.48
C GLU A 87 -5.23 12.97 7.43
N HIS A 88 -4.22 13.76 7.10
CA HIS A 88 -4.03 15.08 7.68
C HIS A 88 -4.23 16.13 6.59
N TYR A 89 -5.04 17.14 6.86
CA TYR A 89 -5.28 18.25 5.95
C TYR A 89 -5.25 19.60 6.67
N HIS A 90 -5.13 20.69 5.91
CA HIS A 90 -5.24 22.05 6.44
C HIS A 90 -6.05 22.93 5.50
N THR A 91 -6.76 23.93 6.04
CA THR A 91 -7.52 24.91 5.24
C THR A 91 -6.65 25.93 4.49
N ASP A 92 -5.34 25.85 4.68
CA ASP A 92 -4.27 26.69 4.09
C ASP A 92 -3.15 25.72 3.66
N GLY A 93 -1.88 26.13 3.70
CA GLY A 93 -0.76 25.21 3.58
C GLY A 93 -0.29 24.63 4.93
N PHE A 94 0.47 23.54 4.87
CA PHE A 94 1.14 22.94 6.04
C PHE A 94 2.40 22.20 5.60
N SER A 95 3.24 21.81 6.57
CA SER A 95 4.50 21.13 6.28
C SER A 95 4.81 20.06 7.31
N TYR A 96 5.54 19.02 6.89
CA TYR A 96 6.21 18.07 7.78
C TYR A 96 7.72 18.29 7.73
N ASP A 97 8.37 18.25 8.90
CA ASP A 97 9.82 18.18 8.99
C ASP A 97 10.27 16.71 8.94
N VAL A 98 10.94 16.34 7.86
CA VAL A 98 11.38 14.97 7.59
C VAL A 98 12.86 14.84 7.97
N PRO A 99 13.22 14.07 9.00
CA PRO A 99 14.61 13.83 9.37
C PRO A 99 15.29 12.87 8.39
N PHE A 100 16.59 13.06 8.17
CA PHE A 100 17.45 12.19 7.37
C PHE A 100 18.76 11.86 8.10
N VAL A 101 19.48 10.81 7.65
CA VAL A 101 20.69 10.31 8.33
C VAL A 101 21.89 10.23 7.38
N GLY A 102 22.66 11.33 7.38
CA GLY A 102 23.89 11.46 6.62
C GLY A 102 23.67 11.52 5.11
N ASP A 103 24.78 11.55 4.38
CA ASP A 103 24.78 11.59 2.92
C ASP A 103 24.30 10.26 2.33
N GLY A 104 23.66 10.32 1.16
CA GLY A 104 23.15 9.15 0.47
C GLY A 104 22.06 9.45 -0.55
N ASN A 105 21.63 8.39 -1.24
CA ASN A 105 20.41 8.40 -2.02
C ASN A 105 19.25 8.04 -1.10
N TYR A 106 18.10 8.66 -1.36
CA TYR A 106 16.87 8.43 -0.65
C TYR A 106 15.70 8.42 -1.61
N VAL A 107 14.59 7.86 -1.15
CA VAL A 107 13.28 7.98 -1.78
C VAL A 107 12.31 8.47 -0.73
N LEU A 108 11.69 9.62 -0.99
CA LEU A 108 10.54 10.10 -0.24
C LEU A 108 9.27 9.61 -0.93
N THR A 109 8.49 8.78 -0.26
CA THR A 109 7.19 8.32 -0.76
C THR A 109 6.08 9.05 0.00
N LEU A 110 5.20 9.67 -0.76
CA LEU A 110 4.01 10.37 -0.28
C LEU A 110 2.78 9.55 -0.69
N LYS A 111 1.99 9.11 0.28
CA LYS A 111 0.84 8.23 0.09
C LYS A 111 -0.46 9.04 0.17
N PHE A 112 -1.33 8.83 -0.81
CA PHE A 112 -2.59 9.56 -0.97
C PHE A 112 -3.75 8.63 -1.33
N SER A 113 -4.96 9.05 -0.97
CA SER A 113 -6.23 8.57 -1.52
C SER A 113 -7.23 9.73 -1.54
N GLU A 114 -8.17 9.73 -2.48
CA GLU A 114 -9.32 10.64 -2.48
C GLU A 114 -10.58 9.87 -2.11
N VAL A 115 -11.26 10.31 -1.06
CA VAL A 115 -12.44 9.63 -0.46
C VAL A 115 -13.60 10.60 -0.20
N TRP A 116 -13.42 11.88 -0.50
CA TRP A 116 -14.41 12.93 -0.33
C TRP A 116 -14.96 13.41 -1.68
N PHE A 117 -14.07 13.75 -2.60
CA PHE A 117 -14.45 14.23 -3.94
C PHE A 117 -14.59 13.09 -4.93
N THR A 118 -15.52 13.27 -5.86
CA THR A 118 -15.92 12.25 -6.84
C THR A 118 -15.72 12.70 -8.28
N ASP A 119 -15.12 13.87 -8.50
CA ASP A 119 -14.82 14.41 -9.82
C ASP A 119 -13.43 15.08 -9.82
N PRO A 120 -12.76 15.14 -10.99
CA PRO A 120 -11.51 15.88 -11.13
C PRO A 120 -11.68 17.38 -10.85
N ASN A 121 -10.57 18.03 -10.54
CA ASN A 121 -10.40 19.48 -10.36
C ASN A 121 -11.20 20.07 -9.18
N GLN A 122 -11.65 19.23 -8.25
CA GLN A 122 -12.32 19.66 -7.01
C GLN A 122 -11.29 19.94 -5.90
N LYS A 123 -10.24 19.11 -5.80
CA LYS A 123 -9.10 19.29 -4.89
C LYS A 123 -7.81 19.24 -5.70
N VAL A 124 -7.09 20.35 -5.70
CA VAL A 124 -5.82 20.49 -6.42
C VAL A 124 -4.86 21.23 -5.52
N PHE A 125 -3.66 20.71 -5.32
CA PHE A 125 -2.65 21.36 -4.47
C PHE A 125 -1.23 21.07 -4.96
N HIS A 126 -0.25 21.87 -4.52
CA HIS A 126 1.15 21.65 -4.85
C HIS A 126 1.90 20.99 -3.70
N ILE A 127 3.01 20.34 -4.02
CA ILE A 127 3.96 19.79 -3.07
C ILE A 127 5.35 20.32 -3.39
N LYS A 128 6.04 20.86 -2.38
CA LYS A 128 7.41 21.34 -2.50
C LYS A 128 8.32 20.72 -1.45
N LEU A 129 9.61 20.60 -1.76
CA LEU A 129 10.65 20.35 -0.76
C LEU A 129 11.33 21.66 -0.36
N ASN A 130 11.47 21.83 0.94
CA ASN A 130 12.14 22.96 1.57
C ASN A 130 11.63 24.30 1.03
N LYS A 131 10.33 24.39 0.77
CA LYS A 131 9.58 25.54 0.21
C LYS A 131 10.01 26.00 -1.19
N VAL A 132 11.05 25.41 -1.77
CA VAL A 132 11.71 25.91 -2.98
C VAL A 132 11.54 24.94 -4.14
N ILE A 133 11.87 23.66 -3.95
CA ILE A 133 11.89 22.68 -5.04
C ILE A 133 10.46 22.17 -5.29
N PRO A 134 9.83 22.43 -6.44
CA PRO A 134 8.54 21.84 -6.78
C PRO A 134 8.73 20.34 -7.04
N ILE A 135 7.92 19.51 -6.38
CA ILE A 135 7.91 18.06 -6.57
C ILE A 135 6.70 17.63 -7.38
N VAL A 136 5.52 18.13 -6.99
CA VAL A 136 4.29 17.93 -7.74
C VAL A 136 3.59 19.27 -7.84
N GLU A 137 3.28 19.68 -9.06
CA GLU A 137 2.43 20.83 -9.35
C GLU A 137 1.05 20.32 -9.74
N ASP A 138 0.00 21.06 -9.33
CA ASP A 138 -1.40 20.72 -9.56
C ASP A 138 -1.80 19.26 -9.27
N LEU A 139 -1.39 18.70 -8.12
CA LEU A 139 -1.79 17.35 -7.74
C LEU A 139 -3.30 17.26 -7.54
N ASP A 140 -3.94 16.47 -8.40
CA ASP A 140 -5.34 16.05 -8.30
C ASP A 140 -5.41 14.52 -8.13
N ILE A 141 -5.57 14.08 -6.90
CA ILE A 141 -5.57 12.65 -6.56
C ILE A 141 -6.71 11.92 -7.28
N PHE A 142 -7.88 12.56 -7.44
CA PHE A 142 -9.00 11.93 -8.13
C PHE A 142 -8.71 11.76 -9.61
N ALA A 143 -8.13 12.78 -10.27
CA ALA A 143 -7.76 12.67 -11.68
C ALA A 143 -6.73 11.55 -11.93
N GLU A 144 -5.80 11.35 -11.00
CA GLU A 144 -4.74 10.34 -11.10
C GLU A 144 -5.26 8.91 -10.91
N VAL A 145 -6.06 8.66 -9.86
CA VAL A 145 -6.42 7.28 -9.46
C VAL A 145 -7.91 7.04 -9.20
N GLY A 146 -8.73 8.08 -9.26
CA GLY A 146 -10.16 8.02 -8.96
C GLY A 146 -10.47 7.90 -7.47
N PHE A 147 -11.73 7.54 -7.19
CA PHE A 147 -12.26 7.43 -5.83
C PHE A 147 -11.73 6.19 -5.10
N ALA A 148 -11.37 6.34 -3.82
CA ALA A 148 -10.98 5.26 -2.91
C ALA A 148 -9.90 4.32 -3.49
N THR A 149 -8.92 4.90 -4.17
CA THR A 149 -7.77 4.18 -4.75
C THR A 149 -6.47 4.75 -4.19
N ALA A 150 -5.53 3.88 -3.83
CA ALA A 150 -4.21 4.29 -3.36
C ALA A 150 -3.39 4.93 -4.49
N LEU A 151 -2.71 6.03 -4.17
CA LEU A 151 -1.70 6.70 -4.99
C LEU A 151 -0.43 6.88 -4.15
N ASP A 152 0.71 6.47 -4.73
CA ASP A 152 2.03 6.73 -4.18
C ASP A 152 2.80 7.65 -5.13
N VAL A 153 3.29 8.77 -4.59
CA VAL A 153 4.23 9.65 -5.28
C VAL A 153 5.62 9.37 -4.71
N ASN A 154 6.46 8.72 -5.51
CA ASN A 154 7.84 8.40 -5.16
C ASN A 154 8.80 9.48 -5.69
N VAL A 155 9.59 10.05 -4.79
CA VAL A 155 10.49 11.18 -5.09
C VAL A 155 11.92 10.76 -4.77
N PRO A 156 12.70 10.33 -5.78
CA PRO A 156 14.13 10.10 -5.60
C PRO A 156 14.83 11.42 -5.28
N LEU A 157 15.65 11.42 -4.23
CA LEU A 157 16.46 12.56 -3.84
C LEU A 157 17.85 12.10 -3.40
N LYS A 158 18.84 12.97 -3.57
CA LYS A 158 20.19 12.74 -3.09
C LYS A 158 20.56 13.82 -2.08
N ILE A 159 21.15 13.41 -0.97
CA ILE A 159 21.68 14.32 0.04
C ILE A 159 23.20 14.20 0.01
N SER A 160 23.89 15.32 -0.18
CA SER A 160 25.34 15.37 -0.10
C SER A 160 25.83 16.69 0.47
N ASN A 161 26.66 16.63 1.51
CA ASN A 161 27.30 17.79 2.13
C ASN A 161 26.30 18.92 2.50
N GLY A 162 25.15 18.54 3.05
CA GLY A 162 24.10 19.51 3.45
C GLY A 162 23.30 20.11 2.28
N VAL A 163 23.39 19.52 1.09
CA VAL A 163 22.61 19.92 -0.09
C VAL A 163 21.69 18.77 -0.49
N ILE A 164 20.41 19.06 -0.70
CA ILE A 164 19.44 18.15 -1.32
C ILE A 164 19.41 18.42 -2.82
N TYR A 165 19.47 17.33 -3.60
CA TYR A 165 19.29 17.30 -5.05
C TYR A 165 18.01 16.53 -5.35
N ALA A 166 17.02 17.19 -5.95
CA ALA A 166 15.73 16.59 -6.32
C ALA A 166 15.13 17.38 -7.49
N ALA A 167 14.42 16.70 -8.40
CA ALA A 167 13.75 17.32 -9.56
C ALA A 167 14.65 18.31 -10.34
N GLU A 168 15.91 17.93 -10.60
CA GLU A 168 16.94 18.75 -11.27
C GLU A 168 17.30 20.08 -10.57
N GLN A 169 16.80 20.28 -9.36
CA GLN A 169 17.07 21.45 -8.53
C GLN A 169 17.86 21.07 -7.27
N THR A 170 18.40 22.10 -6.61
CA THR A 170 19.18 21.93 -5.39
C THR A 170 18.73 22.92 -4.32
N VAL A 171 18.76 22.47 -3.07
CA VAL A 171 18.50 23.35 -1.93
C VAL A 171 19.43 23.01 -0.77
N ASN A 172 19.97 24.04 -0.12
CA ASN A 172 20.75 23.88 1.10
C ASN A 172 19.82 23.54 2.26
N VAL A 173 20.24 22.59 3.09
CA VAL A 173 19.50 22.20 4.29
C VAL A 173 20.39 22.39 5.50
N ALA A 174 19.89 23.13 6.47
CA ALA A 174 20.54 23.28 7.77
C ALA A 174 20.11 22.13 8.68
N GLY A 175 21.07 21.46 9.32
CA GLY A 175 20.79 20.37 10.25
C GLY A 175 20.54 19.03 9.54
N ASN A 176 19.63 18.23 10.10
CA ASN A 176 19.37 16.83 9.72
C ASN A 176 17.91 16.59 9.32
N SER A 177 17.18 17.63 8.91
CA SER A 177 15.80 17.53 8.43
C SER A 177 15.51 18.50 7.30
N PHE A 178 14.59 18.15 6.41
CA PHE A 178 14.06 19.04 5.37
C PHE A 178 12.53 19.09 5.46
N SER A 179 11.90 20.17 4.99
CA SER A 179 10.44 20.25 4.97
C SER A 179 9.85 19.64 3.70
N VAL A 180 8.71 18.96 3.86
CA VAL A 180 7.78 18.63 2.78
C VAL A 180 6.57 19.55 2.95
N ASP A 181 6.38 20.46 2.01
CA ASP A 181 5.42 21.55 2.09
C ASP A 181 4.24 21.30 1.15
N PHE A 182 3.04 21.25 1.72
CA PHE A 182 1.78 21.09 1.01
C PHE A 182 1.12 22.46 0.86
N ILE A 183 1.01 22.94 -0.38
CA ILE A 183 0.62 24.31 -0.69
C ILE A 183 -0.78 24.33 -1.27
N LYS A 184 -1.67 25.05 -0.59
CA LYS A 184 -3.03 25.28 -1.06
C LYS A 184 -3.06 26.14 -2.33
N THR A 185 -3.94 25.78 -3.26
CA THR A 185 -4.27 26.57 -4.46
C THR A 185 -5.59 27.33 -4.24
N ASP A 186 -6.22 27.81 -5.31
CA ASP A 186 -7.59 28.34 -5.28
C ASP A 186 -8.68 27.24 -5.19
N ARG A 187 -8.28 25.96 -5.19
CA ARG A 187 -9.15 24.78 -4.98
C ARG A 187 -9.23 24.40 -3.49
N ASP A 188 -9.72 23.18 -3.24
CA ASP A 188 -9.87 22.68 -1.88
C ASP A 188 -8.52 22.35 -1.19
N ASN A 189 -8.63 22.00 0.08
CA ASN A 189 -7.55 21.84 1.04
C ASN A 189 -6.51 20.77 0.65
N PRO A 190 -5.21 21.05 0.78
CA PRO A 190 -4.17 20.03 0.66
C PRO A 190 -4.31 18.98 1.75
N LYS A 191 -3.92 17.75 1.43
CA LYS A 191 -3.99 16.60 2.33
C LYS A 191 -2.87 15.61 2.08
N ILE A 192 -2.60 14.73 3.04
CA ILE A 192 -1.67 13.60 2.92
C ILE A 192 -2.15 12.45 3.82
N ASN A 193 -1.96 11.21 3.39
CA ASN A 193 -2.35 10.04 4.17
C ASN A 193 -1.15 9.41 4.92
N ALA A 194 0.01 9.29 4.29
CA ALA A 194 1.23 8.84 4.97
C ALA A 194 2.50 9.32 4.26
N ILE A 195 3.60 9.38 4.99
CA ILE A 195 4.93 9.76 4.49
C ILE A 195 5.93 8.71 4.91
N ILE A 196 6.85 8.34 4.02
CA ILE A 196 8.01 7.51 4.33
C ILE A 196 9.25 8.04 3.62
N LEU A 197 10.36 8.10 4.35
CA LEU A 197 11.70 8.34 3.84
C LEU A 197 12.52 7.05 3.97
N THR A 198 12.93 6.53 2.83
CA THR A 198 13.81 5.37 2.71
C THR A 198 15.18 5.81 2.23
N LYS A 199 16.25 5.27 2.81
CA LYS A 199 17.59 5.37 2.26
C LYS A 199 17.81 4.26 1.22
N GLY A 200 18.21 4.65 0.02
CA GLY A 200 18.31 3.74 -1.13
C GLY A 200 17.85 4.39 -2.44
N THR A 201 17.52 3.55 -3.41
CA THR A 201 16.95 3.94 -4.70
C THR A 201 15.49 3.50 -4.81
N ILE A 202 14.85 3.84 -5.94
CA ILE A 202 13.43 3.49 -6.20
C ILE A 202 13.19 1.97 -6.15
N ASP A 203 14.20 1.18 -6.51
CA ASP A 203 14.13 -0.28 -6.53
C ASP A 203 14.05 -0.90 -5.13
N ASP A 204 14.44 -0.14 -4.10
CA ASP A 204 14.40 -0.58 -2.69
C ASP A 204 13.02 -0.32 -2.04
N VAL A 205 12.13 0.44 -2.70
CA VAL A 205 10.84 0.84 -2.15
C VAL A 205 9.72 -0.07 -2.67
N PRO A 206 8.84 -0.61 -1.80
CA PRO A 206 7.65 -1.34 -2.23
C PRO A 206 6.78 -0.49 -3.17
N GLN A 207 6.44 -1.05 -4.33
CA GLN A 207 5.64 -0.37 -5.34
C GLN A 207 4.19 -0.85 -5.29
N LEU A 208 3.24 0.08 -5.46
CA LEU A 208 1.83 -0.27 -5.65
C LEU A 208 1.68 -1.13 -6.93
N PRO A 209 0.73 -2.08 -6.96
CA PRO A 209 0.41 -2.79 -8.18
C PRO A 209 -0.03 -1.80 -9.29
N PRO A 210 0.23 -2.10 -10.58
CA PRO A 210 -0.22 -1.27 -11.69
C PRO A 210 -1.73 -1.02 -11.64
N MET A 211 -2.18 0.12 -12.19
CA MET A 211 -3.61 0.34 -12.36
C MET A 211 -4.18 -0.68 -13.36
N GLU A 212 -5.35 -1.23 -13.06
CA GLU A 212 -6.05 -2.06 -14.02
C GLU A 212 -6.49 -1.18 -15.20
N GLU A 213 -5.92 -1.42 -16.38
CA GLU A 213 -6.44 -0.81 -17.61
C GLU A 213 -7.87 -1.31 -17.82
N THR A 214 -8.86 -0.44 -17.65
CA THR A 214 -10.21 -0.72 -18.13
C THR A 214 -10.14 -0.93 -19.64
N LYS A 215 -10.16 -2.19 -20.08
CA LYS A 215 -10.42 -2.52 -21.49
C LYS A 215 -11.72 -1.83 -21.87
N PRO A 216 -11.78 -1.11 -23.01
CA PRO A 216 -12.99 -0.42 -23.41
C PRO A 216 -14.14 -1.43 -23.50
N ILE A 217 -15.13 -1.26 -22.64
CA ILE A 217 -16.40 -1.97 -22.74
C ILE A 217 -17.00 -1.51 -24.07
N VAL A 218 -16.99 -2.38 -25.07
CA VAL A 218 -17.74 -2.18 -26.31
C VAL A 218 -19.21 -2.10 -25.90
N GLN A 219 -19.74 -0.88 -25.81
CA GLN A 219 -21.16 -0.67 -25.62
C GLN A 219 -21.88 -1.27 -26.83
N PRO A 220 -22.81 -2.23 -26.67
CA PRO A 220 -23.64 -2.66 -27.78
C PRO A 220 -24.51 -1.48 -28.21
N THR A 221 -24.30 -1.02 -29.45
CA THR A 221 -25.08 0.04 -30.09
C THR A 221 -26.56 -0.38 -30.12
N PRO A 222 -27.50 0.45 -29.63
CA PRO A 222 -28.92 0.16 -29.79
C PRO A 222 -29.31 0.32 -31.27
N LYS A 223 -29.83 -0.77 -31.85
CA LYS A 223 -30.48 -0.77 -33.17
C LYS A 223 -31.79 0.03 -33.08
N PRO A 224 -32.15 0.88 -34.04
CA PRO A 224 -33.38 1.66 -33.95
C PRO A 224 -34.60 0.76 -34.20
N THR A 225 -35.51 0.69 -33.23
CA THR A 225 -36.83 0.09 -33.41
C THR A 225 -37.85 1.22 -33.50
N GLN A 226 -38.53 1.29 -34.65
CA GLN A 226 -39.75 2.07 -34.83
C GLN A 226 -40.90 1.39 -34.10
N GLU A 227 -41.70 2.15 -33.35
CA GLU A 227 -43.17 2.13 -33.33
C GLU A 227 -43.70 3.01 -32.17
N GLU A 228 -44.47 4.04 -32.51
CA GLU A 228 -45.36 4.76 -31.59
C GLU A 228 -46.64 3.93 -31.34
N LEU A 229 -47.14 3.91 -30.10
CA LEU A 229 -48.53 4.27 -29.72
C LEU A 229 -48.90 3.72 -28.33
N GLY A 230 -49.44 4.59 -27.46
CA GLY A 230 -50.56 4.22 -26.58
C GLY A 230 -50.35 4.19 -25.06
N LEU A 231 -50.82 5.25 -24.41
CA LEU A 231 -51.60 5.33 -23.16
C LEU A 231 -51.32 4.42 -21.93
N ASP A 232 -50.91 5.11 -20.87
CA ASP A 232 -51.19 5.00 -19.41
C ASP A 232 -52.09 3.86 -18.86
N ASN A 233 -51.56 3.04 -17.93
CA ASN A 233 -52.13 2.80 -16.58
C ASN A 233 -51.38 1.71 -15.75
N HIS A 234 -51.11 2.06 -14.48
CA HIS A 234 -51.02 1.21 -13.28
C HIS A 234 -50.66 -0.30 -13.36
N ARG A 235 -49.54 -0.72 -12.74
CA ARG A 235 -49.45 -1.66 -11.58
C ARG A 235 -48.04 -2.23 -11.30
N ARG A 236 -47.64 -2.12 -10.02
CA ARG A 236 -47.00 -3.12 -9.12
C ARG A 236 -45.70 -3.83 -9.56
N ARG A 237 -44.65 -3.65 -8.74
CA ARG A 237 -43.40 -4.44 -8.72
C ARG A 237 -43.70 -5.94 -8.48
N PRO A 238 -43.13 -6.87 -9.27
CA PRO A 238 -43.07 -8.28 -8.90
C PRO A 238 -41.84 -8.56 -8.03
N THR A 239 -42.08 -8.99 -6.80
CA THR A 239 -41.13 -9.74 -5.96
C THR A 239 -40.98 -11.15 -6.52
N GLY A 240 -39.74 -11.62 -6.76
CA GLY A 240 -39.47 -13.04 -6.98
C GLY A 240 -38.42 -13.38 -8.04
N VAL A 241 -37.19 -12.90 -7.88
CA VAL A 241 -36.02 -13.49 -8.56
C VAL A 241 -35.21 -14.24 -7.50
N PRO A 242 -34.94 -15.56 -7.64
CA PRO A 242 -34.03 -16.26 -6.75
C PRO A 242 -32.65 -15.60 -6.82
N ARG A 243 -32.03 -15.32 -5.67
CA ARG A 243 -30.62 -14.90 -5.63
C ARG A 243 -29.80 -15.97 -6.33
N ALA A 244 -29.05 -15.59 -7.37
CA ALA A 244 -28.05 -16.47 -7.95
C ALA A 244 -27.12 -16.94 -6.82
N PRO A 245 -26.87 -18.25 -6.67
CA PRO A 245 -25.92 -18.72 -5.67
C PRO A 245 -24.56 -18.12 -5.97
N ASP A 246 -23.93 -17.55 -4.95
CA ASP A 246 -22.59 -16.99 -5.02
C ASP A 246 -21.60 -18.07 -5.51
N PRO A 247 -20.95 -17.88 -6.68
CA PRO A 247 -20.02 -18.86 -7.23
C PRO A 247 -18.74 -19.07 -6.40
N TYR A 248 -18.51 -18.29 -5.34
CA TYR A 248 -17.30 -18.37 -4.51
C TYR A 248 -17.49 -18.96 -3.11
N ALA A 249 -18.72 -19.31 -2.72
CA ALA A 249 -19.03 -19.83 -1.38
C ALA A 249 -18.39 -21.20 -1.05
N THR A 250 -17.73 -21.87 -2.00
CA THR A 250 -17.12 -23.20 -1.80
C THR A 250 -15.60 -23.18 -1.65
N THR A 251 -14.96 -22.01 -1.68
CA THR A 251 -13.50 -21.94 -1.88
C THR A 251 -12.67 -21.72 -0.61
N GLU A 252 -13.29 -21.36 0.53
CA GLU A 252 -12.51 -20.89 1.69
C GLU A 252 -11.85 -21.98 2.54
N TYR A 253 -12.27 -23.25 2.45
CA TYR A 253 -11.72 -24.31 3.31
C TYR A 253 -10.59 -25.12 2.67
N SER A 254 -10.56 -25.24 1.35
CA SER A 254 -9.60 -26.13 0.66
C SER A 254 -8.14 -25.66 0.76
N TYR A 255 -7.89 -24.34 0.77
CA TYR A 255 -6.54 -23.78 0.87
C TYR A 255 -5.97 -23.81 2.30
N LEU A 256 -6.82 -23.86 3.32
CA LEU A 256 -6.40 -24.01 4.71
C LEU A 256 -6.18 -25.48 5.08
N ILE A 257 -6.92 -26.41 4.47
CA ILE A 257 -6.83 -27.85 4.76
C ILE A 257 -5.51 -28.44 4.24
N LEU A 258 -5.02 -28.02 3.07
CA LEU A 258 -3.81 -28.57 2.45
C LEU A 258 -2.53 -28.34 3.29
N PRO A 259 -2.25 -27.13 3.78
CA PRO A 259 -1.12 -26.87 4.69
C PRO A 259 -1.26 -27.58 6.03
N VAL A 260 -2.48 -27.68 6.57
CA VAL A 260 -2.75 -28.38 7.84
C VAL A 260 -2.52 -29.88 7.70
N LEU A 261 -2.96 -30.49 6.60
CA LEU A 261 -2.68 -31.90 6.32
C LEU A 261 -1.19 -32.16 6.07
N ALA A 262 -0.51 -31.26 5.36
CA ALA A 262 0.93 -31.36 5.12
C ALA A 262 1.74 -31.25 6.43
N THR A 263 1.36 -30.34 7.32
CA THR A 263 1.98 -30.18 8.64
C THR A 263 1.70 -31.39 9.54
N LEU A 264 0.47 -31.89 9.61
CA LEU A 264 0.14 -33.11 10.36
C LEU A 264 0.94 -34.32 9.83
N ALA A 265 1.02 -34.50 8.51
CA ALA A 265 1.79 -35.59 7.90
C ALA A 265 3.29 -35.50 8.20
N ALA A 266 3.87 -34.29 8.25
CA ALA A 266 5.27 -34.08 8.61
C ALA A 266 5.58 -34.37 10.08
N PHE A 267 4.58 -34.29 10.97
CA PHE A 267 4.73 -34.59 12.40
C PHE A 267 4.55 -36.07 12.74
N VAL A 268 3.91 -36.89 11.89
CA VAL A 268 3.73 -38.33 12.14
C VAL A 268 5.08 -39.05 12.35
N PRO A 269 6.15 -38.82 11.56
CA PRO A 269 7.46 -39.43 11.79
C PRO A 269 8.14 -38.94 13.07
N LEU A 270 7.95 -37.67 13.44
CA LEU A 270 8.51 -37.06 14.65
C LEU A 270 7.86 -37.65 15.91
N VAL A 271 6.53 -37.79 15.92
CA VAL A 271 5.79 -38.45 17.00
C VAL A 271 6.19 -39.93 17.09
N PHE A 272 6.35 -40.62 15.96
CA PHE A 272 6.78 -42.03 15.95
C PHE A 272 8.23 -42.21 16.45
N CYS A 273 9.10 -41.21 16.28
CA CYS A 273 10.46 -41.23 16.81
C CYS A 273 10.54 -40.86 18.30
N LEU A 274 9.64 -39.99 18.78
CA LEU A 274 9.57 -39.56 20.18
C LEU A 274 8.80 -40.55 21.07
N CYS A 275 7.88 -41.33 20.51
CA CYS A 275 7.04 -42.28 21.26
C CYS A 275 7.56 -43.73 21.22
N LYS A 276 8.87 -43.96 21.03
CA LYS A 276 9.43 -45.31 20.95
C LYS A 276 9.26 -46.09 22.26
N ILE A 277 8.16 -46.85 22.34
CA ILE A 277 8.16 -48.30 22.58
C ILE A 277 8.54 -48.97 21.26
#